data_AF-A0AAD6WP07-F1
#
_entry.id   AF-A0AAD6WP07-F1
#
_cell.length_a   1.000
_cell.length_b   1.000
_cell.length_c   1.000
_cell.angle_alpha   90.00
_cell.angle_beta   90.00
_cell.angle_gamma   90.00
#
_symmetry.space_group_name_H-M   'P 1'
#
loop_
_entity.id
_entity.type
_entity.pdbx_description
1 polymer ?
#
loop_
_entity_poly.entity_id
_entity_poly.type
_entity_poly.pdbx_seq_one_letter_code
_entity_poly.pdbx_strand_id
1 'polypeptide(L)'
;MAIEHGNTCYPLTPGLNSTDSEGAGTRSYSYKVVMQTGDAELEMRGRCSAGQKVLASLIIRLALAETFCLHCGILALDEPTTNLDGPNAESLAAALLR
;
A
#
# COMPACT_ATOMS: atom_id res chain seq x y z
N MET A 1 -18.70 -9.06 10.29
CA MET A 1 -19.46 -8.58 11.47
C MET A 1 -20.93 -8.78 11.12
N ALA A 2 -21.56 -9.83 11.66
CA ALA A 2 -22.96 -10.17 11.38
C ALA A 2 -23.79 -9.79 12.61
N ILE A 3 -24.96 -9.19 12.40
CA ILE A 3 -25.96 -8.99 13.47
C ILE A 3 -27.08 -9.99 13.20
N GLU A 4 -27.30 -10.90 14.15
CA GLU A 4 -28.37 -11.89 14.10
C GLU A 4 -29.65 -11.29 14.67
N HIS A 5 -30.70 -11.20 13.85
CA HIS A 5 -32.08 -11.17 14.34
C HIS A 5 -32.89 -12.18 13.51
N GLY A 6 -33.21 -13.32 14.13
CA GLY A 6 -34.21 -14.27 13.65
C GLY A 6 -33.77 -15.16 12.48
N ASN A 7 -33.34 -16.37 12.78
CA ASN A 7 -33.37 -17.64 12.01
C ASN A 7 -33.22 -17.70 10.47
N THR A 8 -32.72 -16.67 9.80
CA THR A 8 -32.33 -16.74 8.39
C THR A 8 -30.98 -16.06 8.16
N CYS A 9 -29.95 -16.87 7.89
CA CYS A 9 -28.65 -16.40 7.44
C CYS A 9 -28.73 -16.09 5.94
N TYR A 10 -28.88 -14.82 5.59
CA TYR A 10 -28.71 -14.37 4.21
C TYR A 10 -27.24 -13.96 3.99
N PRO A 11 -26.52 -14.58 3.03
CA PRO A 11 -25.23 -14.04 2.61
C PRO A 11 -25.48 -12.69 1.92
N LEU A 12 -24.84 -11.62 2.42
CA LEU A 12 -24.78 -10.35 1.71
C LEU A 12 -23.92 -10.57 0.46
N THR A 13 -24.55 -10.79 -0.68
CA THR A 13 -23.88 -10.77 -1.98
C THR A 13 -23.40 -9.34 -2.25
N PRO A 14 -22.11 -9.08 -2.55
CA PRO A 14 -21.67 -7.78 -2.99
C PRO A 14 -22.04 -7.63 -4.46
N GLY A 15 -23.21 -7.06 -4.71
CA GLY A 15 -23.63 -6.65 -6.05
C GLY A 15 -24.35 -5.32 -5.94
N LEU A 16 -23.66 -4.22 -6.22
CA LEU A 16 -24.28 -3.12 -6.95
C LEU A 16 -23.27 -2.20 -7.63
N ASN A 17 -23.57 -2.00 -8.90
CA ASN A 17 -23.00 -1.15 -9.93
C ASN A 17 -22.77 0.29 -9.46
N SER A 18 -21.63 0.88 -9.85
CA SER A 18 -21.30 2.29 -9.62
C SER A 18 -22.16 3.17 -10.52
N THR A 19 -23.02 3.99 -9.93
CA THR A 19 -23.68 5.12 -10.62
C THR A 19 -23.25 6.43 -9.97
N ASP A 20 -22.57 7.25 -10.78
CA ASP A 20 -22.14 8.61 -10.43
C ASP A 20 -23.30 9.41 -9.83
N SER A 21 -23.08 9.91 -8.61
CA SER A 21 -24.02 10.75 -7.88
C SER A 21 -23.34 12.09 -7.58
N GLU A 22 -23.76 13.14 -8.27
CA GLU A 22 -23.43 14.54 -7.92
C GLU A 22 -24.11 14.90 -6.60
N GLY A 23 -23.38 14.68 -5.52
CA GLY A 23 -23.64 15.17 -4.17
C GLY A 23 -22.29 15.21 -3.47
N ALA A 24 -22.16 15.96 -2.38
CA ALA A 24 -20.95 16.00 -1.55
C ALA A 24 -20.66 14.66 -0.85
N GLY A 25 -20.60 13.56 -1.61
CA GLY A 25 -20.12 12.27 -1.22
C GLY A 25 -18.61 12.24 -1.31
N THR A 26 -17.98 11.62 -0.32
CA THR A 26 -16.54 11.37 -0.31
C THR A 26 -16.13 10.73 -1.63
N ARG A 27 -15.36 11.45 -2.47
CA ARG A 27 -14.83 10.88 -3.71
C ARG A 27 -13.99 9.66 -3.36
N SER A 28 -14.42 8.50 -3.86
CA SER A 28 -13.69 7.25 -3.68
C SER A 28 -12.62 7.15 -4.75
N TYR A 29 -11.37 6.93 -4.33
CA TYR A 29 -10.24 6.71 -5.23
C TYR A 29 -9.67 5.32 -4.99
N SER A 30 -9.51 4.56 -6.07
CA SER A 30 -8.91 3.22 -6.06
C SER A 30 -7.45 3.31 -6.47
N TYR A 31 -6.54 2.98 -5.56
CA TYR A 31 -5.10 2.98 -5.81
C TYR A 31 -4.55 1.56 -5.94
N LYS A 32 -3.59 1.37 -6.86
CA LYS A 32 -2.84 0.13 -7.01
C LYS A 32 -1.35 0.43 -7.11
N VAL A 33 -0.52 -0.44 -6.55
CA VAL A 33 0.93 -0.37 -6.71
C VAL A 33 1.33 -1.34 -7.83
N VAL A 34 2.00 -0.80 -8.84
CA VAL A 34 2.51 -1.56 -9.98
C VAL A 34 4.03 -1.53 -9.99
N MET A 35 4.63 -2.61 -10.46
CA MET A 35 6.06 -2.75 -10.72
C MET A 35 6.26 -2.89 -12.22
N GLN A 36 7.21 -2.14 -12.77
CA GLN A 36 7.64 -2.30 -14.14
C GLN A 36 8.74 -3.38 -14.22
N THR A 37 8.52 -4.37 -15.09
CA THR A 37 9.45 -5.49 -15.32
C THR A 37 9.74 -5.55 -16.82
N GLY A 38 10.88 -4.97 -17.24
CA GLY A 38 11.15 -4.70 -18.65
C GLY A 38 10.10 -3.75 -19.22
N ASP A 39 9.41 -4.19 -20.27
CA ASP A 39 8.35 -3.41 -20.94
C ASP A 39 6.93 -3.71 -20.40
N ALA A 40 6.81 -4.54 -19.36
CA ALA A 40 5.52 -4.94 -18.80
C ALA A 40 5.25 -4.25 -17.44
N GLU A 41 4.01 -3.80 -17.24
CA GLU A 41 3.50 -3.38 -15.93
C GLU A 41 2.80 -4.54 -15.23
N LEU A 42 3.17 -4.79 -13.98
CA LEU A 42 2.60 -5.86 -13.16
C LEU A 42 2.05 -5.29 -11.86
N GLU A 43 0.82 -5.66 -11.48
CA GLU A 43 0.32 -5.36 -10.14
C GLU A 43 1.15 -6.09 -9.09
N MET A 44 1.66 -5.37 -8.08
CA MET A 44 2.52 -5.98 -7.06
C MET A 44 1.77 -6.96 -6.16
N ARG A 45 0.44 -6.81 -6.04
CA ARG A 45 -0.42 -7.63 -5.18
C ARG A 45 -0.39 -9.08 -5.64
N GLY A 46 0.08 -9.97 -4.76
CA GLY A 46 0.16 -11.40 -5.05
C GLY A 46 1.24 -11.81 -6.06
N ARG A 47 2.07 -10.86 -6.54
CA ARG A 47 3.09 -11.12 -7.57
C ARG A 47 4.51 -10.74 -7.18
N CYS A 48 4.71 -10.04 -6.07
CA CYS A 48 6.04 -9.64 -5.57
C CYS A 48 6.52 -10.47 -4.37
N SER A 49 7.84 -10.54 -4.21
CA SER A 49 8.50 -11.14 -3.04
C SER A 49 8.26 -10.33 -1.77
N ALA A 50 8.54 -10.93 -0.60
CA ALA A 50 8.43 -10.23 0.67
C ALA A 50 9.35 -8.99 0.72
N GLY A 51 10.61 -9.13 0.30
CA GLY A 51 11.55 -8.01 0.26
C GLY A 51 11.12 -6.87 -0.67
N GLN A 52 10.56 -7.18 -1.85
CA GLN A 52 10.02 -6.17 -2.76
C GLN A 52 8.84 -5.40 -2.14
N LYS A 53 7.97 -6.08 -1.40
CA LYS A 53 6.86 -5.43 -0.69
C LYS A 53 7.38 -4.51 0.43
N VAL A 54 8.40 -4.95 1.16
CA VAL A 54 9.04 -4.14 2.21
C VAL A 54 9.67 -2.89 1.60
N LEU A 55 10.50 -3.04 0.56
CA LEU A 55 11.12 -1.90 -0.13
C LEU A 55 10.09 -0.92 -0.68
N ALA A 56 9.07 -1.41 -1.40
CA ALA A 56 8.03 -0.54 -1.94
C ALA A 56 7.26 0.20 -0.83
N SER A 57 6.93 -0.49 0.27
CA SER A 57 6.29 0.14 1.42
C SER A 57 7.16 1.22 2.05
N LEU A 58 8.47 1.00 2.17
CA LEU A 58 9.41 1.97 2.75
C LEU A 58 9.53 3.20 1.85
N ILE A 59 9.73 3.02 0.55
CA ILE A 59 9.85 4.11 -0.42
C ILE A 59 8.58 4.98 -0.43
N ILE A 60 7.40 4.36 -0.45
CA ILE A 60 6.13 5.10 -0.43
C ILE A 60 6.01 5.90 0.88
N ARG A 61 6.37 5.34 2.04
CA ARG A 61 6.33 6.07 3.32
C ARG A 61 7.31 7.25 3.34
N LEU A 62 8.53 7.06 2.84
CA LEU A 62 9.53 8.12 2.72
C LEU A 62 9.02 9.27 1.83
N ALA A 63 8.51 8.95 0.64
CA ALA A 63 7.99 9.95 -0.30
C ALA A 63 6.77 10.70 0.26
N LEU A 64 5.87 10.00 0.97
CA LEU A 64 4.73 10.63 1.63
C LEU A 64 5.17 11.54 2.78
N ALA A 65 6.15 11.13 3.58
CA ALA A 65 6.71 11.97 4.64
C ALA A 65 7.34 13.22 4.05
N GLU A 66 8.16 13.10 3.01
CA GLU A 66 8.75 14.25 2.31
C GLU A 66 7.70 15.20 1.73
N THR A 67 6.65 14.65 1.12
CA THR A 67 5.61 15.46 0.43
C THR A 67 4.66 16.16 1.42
N PHE A 68 4.24 15.47 2.48
CA PHE A 68 3.15 15.95 3.35
C PHE A 68 3.62 16.43 4.72
N CYS A 69 4.81 16.03 5.19
CA CYS A 69 5.32 16.37 6.52
C CYS A 69 6.31 17.55 6.49
N LEU A 70 5.90 18.69 5.91
CA LEU A 70 6.73 19.90 5.74
C LEU A 70 7.42 20.43 7.01
N HIS A 71 6.99 19.98 8.20
CA HIS A 71 7.56 20.38 9.50
C HIS A 71 7.86 19.20 10.45
N CYS A 72 7.78 17.96 9.98
CA CYS A 72 8.12 16.78 10.77
C CYS A 72 9.20 15.97 10.06
N GLY A 73 10.46 16.18 10.44
CA GLY A 73 11.63 15.49 9.87
C GLY A 73 11.99 14.19 10.59
N ILE A 74 11.04 13.55 11.28
CA ILE A 74 11.28 12.32 12.03
C ILE A 74 10.49 11.19 11.40
N LEU A 75 11.20 10.14 10.97
CA LEU A 75 10.62 8.90 10.49
C LEU A 75 11.23 7.74 11.28
N ALA A 76 10.39 7.00 12.00
CA ALA A 76 10.81 5.78 12.67
C ALA A 76 10.62 4.58 11.73
N LEU A 77 11.68 3.79 11.57
CA LEU A 77 11.68 2.55 10.79
C LEU A 77 11.96 1.39 11.74
N ASP A 78 10.93 0.60 12.04
CA ASP A 78 11.07 -0.61 12.86
C ASP A 78 11.40 -1.80 11.96
N GLU A 79 12.51 -2.47 12.23
CA GLU A 79 13.05 -3.61 11.47
C GLU A 79 13.07 -3.40 9.92
N PRO A 80 13.68 -2.30 9.41
CA PRO A 80 13.59 -1.92 7.99
C PRO A 80 14.23 -2.90 7.01
N THR A 81 15.09 -3.81 7.50
CA THR A 81 15.81 -4.79 6.70
C THR A 81 15.15 -6.17 6.70
N THR A 82 13.99 -6.32 7.36
CA THR A 82 13.24 -7.57 7.36
C THR A 82 12.94 -8.03 5.93
N ASN A 83 13.28 -9.29 5.62
CA ASN A 83 13.15 -9.90 4.28
C ASN A 83 14.01 -9.26 3.17
N LEU A 84 14.98 -8.41 3.50
CA LEU A 84 15.99 -7.94 2.55
C LEU A 84 17.21 -8.85 2.61
N ASP A 85 17.82 -9.10 1.46
CA ASP A 85 19.16 -9.67 1.40
C ASP A 85 20.21 -8.58 1.70
N GLY A 86 21.45 -9.01 1.94
CA GLY A 86 22.56 -8.11 2.28
C GLY A 86 22.71 -6.92 1.33
N PRO A 87 22.80 -7.13 0.00
CA PRO A 87 22.97 -6.04 -0.95
C PRO A 87 21.84 -5.01 -0.93
N ASN A 88 20.58 -5.45 -0.81
CA ASN A 88 19.45 -4.53 -0.74
C ASN A 88 19.38 -3.79 0.60
N ALA A 89 19.75 -4.44 1.71
CA ALA A 89 19.86 -3.79 3.01
C ALA A 89 20.96 -2.73 3.04
N GLU A 90 22.13 -3.03 2.47
CA GLU A 90 23.25 -2.09 2.32
C GLU A 90 22.87 -0.90 1.43
N SER A 91 22.22 -1.19 0.29
CA SER A 91 21.73 -0.14 -0.63
C SER A 91 20.72 0.78 0.04
N LEU A 92 19.81 0.21 0.85
CA LEU A 92 18.85 0.98 1.63
C LEU A 92 19.55 1.87 2.65
N ALA A 93 20.53 1.34 3.40
CA ALA A 93 21.30 2.13 4.36
C ALA A 93 22.07 3.27 3.68
N ALA A 94 22.71 3.00 2.54
CA ALA A 94 23.41 4.01 1.75
C ALA A 94 22.48 5.12 1.23
N ALA A 95 21.24 4.77 0.86
CA ALA A 95 20.24 5.75 0.43
C ALA A 95 19.73 6.63 1.58
N LEU A 96 19.60 6.09 2.80
CA LEU A 96 19.15 6.83 3.98
C LEU A 96 20.22 7.72 4.62
N LEU A 97 21.50 7.46 4.35
CA LEU A 97 22.62 8.28 4.83
C LEU A 97 22.81 9.59 4.06
N ARG A 98 22.11 9.75 2.93
CA ARG A 98 22.33 10.80 1.96
C ARG A 98 21.28 11.90 2.07
#